data_AF-A0AAW5BRD2-F1
#
_entry.id   AF-A0AAW5BRD2-F1
#
_cell.length_a   1.000
_cell.length_b   1.000
_cell.length_c   1.000
_cell.angle_alpha   90.00
_cell.angle_beta   90.00
_cell.angle_gamma   90.00
#
_symmetry.space_group_name_H-M   'P 1'
#
loop_
_entity.id
_entity.type
_entity.pdbx_description
1 polymer ?
#
loop_
_entity_poly.entity_id
_entity_poly.type
_entity_poly.pdbx_seq_one_letter_code
_entity_poly.pdbx_strand_id
1 'polypeptide(L)'
;MNIKRAKEEIKDTIEAYLLKDENGEYVIPAIRQRPVLLIGPPGVGKTQIMEQISRECRIGLVAYTITHHTRQSAVGLPFIDRKMFGGREYAVTEYTMSEIVASIYNKIEDSGLKEGILFIDEINCVSETLAPTMLQFLQCKTFGSHRIPEGWIIAAAGNPPEYNKSVREFDVVTLDRIKRIDVEPDLGVWKEYAYKENIHPAIISYLGIKGQYFCHIETTVDGKMFATPRGWEDLSQLILVYEKLGKKADRNVISQYIQHPRIAKDFANYLELYYKYQDEYQVEGILNGVMNEALCHKVAKASFDERLSVTGLLLSKLTDGFKALFAENQVMELLMGQLKAYRQELERADDGGMESAGQEPVGQEPAALGGRPQPSEILQQLAEDMEKERLRGKKNGLLGRQEERMGRRCAAILEDYAQQMREEAVKGAAAGKDEAWQWVRGRFMGRSDDYEAWKEDLGRKLEHAFNFMEASFGNGQEMVIFVTELNTSAASVWFLEQYECERYYRYNKELLFDEQEQAIRERIR
;
A
#
# COMPACT_ATOMS: atom_id res chain seq x y z
N MET A 1 14.50 -11.65 -9.73
CA MET A 1 14.02 -10.25 -9.95
C MET A 1 13.36 -9.73 -8.69
N ASN A 2 13.32 -8.41 -8.45
CA ASN A 2 12.69 -7.88 -7.23
C ASN A 2 11.16 -7.88 -7.28
N ILE A 3 10.53 -7.68 -6.12
CA ILE A 3 9.08 -7.75 -5.93
C ILE A 3 8.32 -6.66 -6.70
N LYS A 4 8.91 -5.47 -6.90
CA LYS A 4 8.29 -4.36 -7.65
C LYS A 4 8.14 -4.70 -9.12
N ARG A 5 9.20 -5.25 -9.75
CA ARG A 5 9.12 -5.74 -11.13
C ARG A 5 8.16 -6.92 -11.27
N ALA A 6 8.14 -7.83 -10.30
CA ALA A 6 7.21 -8.96 -10.29
C ALA A 6 5.73 -8.49 -10.24
N LYS A 7 5.44 -7.42 -9.49
CA LYS A 7 4.11 -6.81 -9.44
C LYS A 7 3.66 -6.28 -10.80
N GLU A 8 4.50 -5.52 -11.49
CA GLU A 8 4.16 -5.00 -12.83
C GLU A 8 3.97 -6.14 -13.84
N GLU A 9 4.85 -7.15 -13.84
CA GLU A 9 4.67 -8.34 -14.69
C GLU A 9 3.32 -9.06 -14.47
N ILE A 10 2.82 -9.09 -13.24
CA ILE A 10 1.51 -9.66 -12.94
C ILE A 10 0.40 -8.74 -13.46
N LYS A 11 0.51 -7.42 -13.31
CA LYS A 11 -0.47 -6.46 -13.83
C LYS A 11 -0.59 -6.56 -15.35
N ASP A 12 0.53 -6.57 -16.05
CA ASP A 12 0.58 -6.74 -17.51
C ASP A 12 -0.04 -8.08 -17.93
N THR A 13 0.20 -9.14 -17.14
CA THR A 13 -0.41 -10.45 -17.38
C THR A 13 -1.93 -10.41 -17.20
N ILE A 14 -2.42 -9.72 -16.17
CA ILE A 14 -3.85 -9.57 -15.90
C ILE A 14 -4.52 -8.78 -17.01
N GLU A 15 -3.94 -7.65 -17.40
CA GLU A 15 -4.45 -6.83 -18.50
C GLU A 15 -4.55 -7.65 -19.79
N ALA A 16 -3.48 -8.37 -20.15
CA ALA A 16 -3.48 -9.23 -21.33
C ALA A 16 -4.50 -10.38 -21.26
N TYR A 17 -4.71 -10.96 -20.07
CA TYR A 17 -5.61 -12.11 -19.88
C TYR A 17 -7.08 -11.69 -19.80
N LEU A 18 -7.37 -10.47 -19.35
CA LEU A 18 -8.72 -9.94 -19.23
C LEU A 18 -9.14 -9.07 -20.43
N LEU A 19 -8.22 -8.76 -21.35
CA LEU A 19 -8.54 -8.04 -22.58
C LEU A 19 -9.59 -8.81 -23.39
N LYS A 20 -10.68 -8.11 -23.75
CA LYS A 20 -11.78 -8.62 -24.56
C LYS A 20 -11.79 -8.01 -25.95
N ASP A 21 -12.24 -8.79 -26.92
CA ASP A 21 -12.48 -8.33 -28.29
C ASP A 21 -13.82 -7.58 -28.42
N GLU A 22 -14.16 -7.15 -29.64
CA GLU A 22 -15.39 -6.43 -29.96
C GLU A 22 -16.67 -7.24 -29.64
N ASN A 23 -16.57 -8.57 -29.52
CA ASN A 23 -17.69 -9.45 -29.20
C ASN A 23 -17.82 -9.70 -27.69
N GLY A 24 -16.90 -9.16 -26.88
CA GLY A 24 -16.86 -9.38 -25.44
C GLY A 24 -16.18 -10.69 -25.02
N GLU A 25 -15.50 -11.38 -25.94
CA GLU A 25 -14.77 -12.61 -25.67
C GLU A 25 -13.30 -12.31 -25.29
N TYR A 26 -12.71 -13.10 -24.40
CA TYR A 26 -11.30 -12.91 -24.02
C TYR A 26 -10.37 -13.19 -25.19
N VAL A 27 -9.51 -12.22 -25.53
CA VAL A 27 -8.53 -12.33 -26.63
C VAL A 27 -7.59 -13.51 -26.42
N ILE A 28 -7.20 -13.76 -25.17
CA ILE A 28 -6.50 -14.97 -24.76
C ILE A 28 -7.51 -15.87 -24.04
N PRO A 29 -7.97 -16.98 -24.68
CA PRO A 29 -8.94 -17.88 -24.07
C PRO A 29 -8.43 -18.44 -22.73
N ALA A 30 -9.34 -18.65 -21.77
CA ALA A 30 -9.02 -19.10 -20.42
C ALA A 30 -8.14 -20.37 -20.36
N ILE A 31 -8.27 -21.27 -21.34
CA ILE A 31 -7.46 -22.50 -21.46
C ILE A 31 -6.00 -22.26 -21.87
N ARG A 32 -5.68 -21.11 -22.48
CA ARG A 32 -4.32 -20.71 -22.89
C ARG A 32 -3.66 -19.78 -21.88
N GLN A 33 -4.39 -19.35 -20.86
CA GLN A 33 -3.86 -18.52 -19.77
C GLN A 33 -3.06 -19.39 -18.81
N ARG A 34 -1.75 -19.16 -18.72
CA ARG A 34 -0.87 -19.88 -17.80
C ARG A 34 -1.01 -19.29 -16.39
N PRO A 35 -1.14 -20.11 -15.33
CA PRO A 35 -1.08 -19.60 -13.96
C PRO A 35 0.23 -18.88 -13.69
N VAL A 36 0.19 -17.85 -12.86
CA VAL A 36 1.40 -17.16 -12.41
C VAL A 36 1.92 -17.81 -11.13
N LEU A 37 3.21 -18.14 -11.07
CA LEU A 37 3.84 -18.73 -9.88
C LEU A 37 4.98 -17.85 -9.40
N LEU A 38 4.85 -17.34 -8.18
CA LEU A 38 5.89 -16.59 -7.47
C LEU A 38 6.72 -17.53 -6.59
N ILE A 39 8.02 -17.63 -6.83
CA ILE A 39 8.94 -18.36 -5.96
C ILE A 39 9.90 -17.37 -5.31
N GLY A 40 9.92 -17.29 -3.99
CA GLY A 40 10.84 -16.40 -3.27
C GLY A 40 10.84 -16.66 -1.77
N PRO A 41 11.78 -16.08 -1.00
CA PRO A 41 11.86 -16.31 0.44
C PRO A 41 10.59 -15.85 1.19
N PRO A 42 10.39 -16.34 2.42
CA PRO A 42 9.25 -15.90 3.24
C PRO A 42 9.38 -14.41 3.58
N GLY A 43 8.24 -13.72 3.65
CA GLY A 43 8.18 -12.33 4.10
C GLY A 43 8.60 -11.26 3.08
N VAL A 44 8.86 -11.59 1.81
CA VAL A 44 9.20 -10.59 0.77
C VAL A 44 8.02 -9.85 0.14
N GLY A 45 6.79 -10.04 0.65
CA GLY A 45 5.61 -9.30 0.17
C GLY A 45 4.79 -9.97 -0.94
N LYS A 46 4.98 -11.28 -1.21
CA LYS A 46 4.26 -12.02 -2.28
C LYS A 46 2.73 -11.91 -2.16
N THR A 47 2.20 -12.09 -0.95
CA THR A 47 0.76 -11.99 -0.66
C THR A 47 0.28 -10.53 -0.73
N GLN A 48 1.08 -9.60 -0.20
CA GLN A 48 0.76 -8.17 -0.16
C GLN A 48 0.65 -7.57 -1.57
N ILE A 49 1.50 -7.97 -2.53
CA ILE A 49 1.38 -7.45 -3.90
C ILE A 49 0.08 -7.91 -4.57
N MET A 50 -0.46 -9.09 -4.25
CA MET A 50 -1.73 -9.55 -4.82
C MET A 50 -2.90 -8.67 -4.37
N GLU A 51 -2.89 -8.23 -3.11
CA GLU A 51 -3.84 -7.22 -2.63
C GLU A 51 -3.69 -5.89 -3.36
N GLN A 52 -2.45 -5.41 -3.54
CA GLN A 52 -2.21 -4.15 -4.25
C GLN A 52 -2.68 -4.22 -5.70
N ILE A 53 -2.38 -5.33 -6.39
CA ILE A 53 -2.78 -5.55 -7.79
C ILE A 53 -4.30 -5.60 -7.91
N SER A 54 -4.99 -6.31 -7.02
CA SER A 54 -6.46 -6.36 -7.01
C SER A 54 -7.08 -4.97 -6.87
N ARG A 55 -6.52 -4.10 -6.02
CA ARG A 55 -6.96 -2.70 -5.86
C ARG A 55 -6.70 -1.88 -7.13
N GLU A 56 -5.47 -1.93 -7.64
CA GLU A 56 -5.04 -1.15 -8.81
C GLU A 56 -5.79 -1.54 -10.08
N CYS A 57 -5.99 -2.84 -10.31
CA CYS A 57 -6.75 -3.36 -11.45
C CYS A 57 -8.27 -3.36 -11.21
N ARG A 58 -8.74 -3.04 -10.00
CA ARG A 58 -10.16 -3.07 -9.59
C ARG A 58 -10.86 -4.42 -9.85
N ILE A 59 -10.16 -5.51 -9.57
CA ILE A 59 -10.66 -6.88 -9.74
C ILE A 59 -10.81 -7.58 -8.38
N GLY A 60 -11.60 -8.66 -8.32
CA GLY A 60 -11.75 -9.45 -7.11
C GLY A 60 -10.44 -10.12 -6.68
N LEU A 61 -10.27 -10.34 -5.38
CA LEU A 61 -9.21 -11.18 -4.83
C LEU A 61 -9.80 -12.20 -3.86
N VAL A 62 -9.41 -13.44 -4.04
CA VAL A 62 -9.62 -14.54 -3.11
C VAL A 62 -8.26 -15.15 -2.83
N ALA A 63 -7.85 -15.19 -1.57
CA ALA A 63 -6.54 -15.70 -1.16
C ALA A 63 -6.71 -16.91 -0.23
N TYR A 64 -5.97 -17.99 -0.50
CA TYR A 64 -5.97 -19.22 0.31
C TYR A 64 -4.53 -19.65 0.63
N THR A 65 -4.31 -20.11 1.84
CA THR A 65 -3.07 -20.79 2.24
C THR A 65 -3.33 -22.28 2.34
N ILE A 66 -2.71 -23.08 1.49
CA ILE A 66 -3.13 -24.48 1.30
C ILE A 66 -2.63 -25.45 2.39
N THR A 67 -1.67 -25.05 3.22
CA THR A 67 -0.96 -25.93 4.17
C THR A 67 -1.85 -26.56 5.23
N HIS A 68 -3.02 -25.99 5.51
CA HIS A 68 -3.98 -26.53 6.48
C HIS A 68 -5.19 -27.22 5.85
N HIS A 69 -5.27 -27.31 4.52
CA HIS A 69 -6.42 -27.90 3.85
C HIS A 69 -6.29 -29.41 3.67
N THR A 70 -7.39 -30.09 3.96
CA THR A 70 -7.57 -31.49 3.60
C THR A 70 -8.01 -31.63 2.16
N ARG A 71 -7.85 -32.82 1.58
CA ARG A 71 -8.39 -33.11 0.25
C ARG A 71 -9.89 -32.84 0.18
N GLN A 72 -10.63 -33.10 1.26
CA GLN A 72 -12.07 -32.88 1.36
C GLN A 72 -12.43 -31.39 1.28
N SER A 73 -11.74 -30.51 2.02
CA SER A 73 -11.99 -29.06 1.97
C SER A 73 -11.67 -28.48 0.59
N ALA A 74 -10.66 -29.03 -0.08
CA ALA A 74 -10.20 -28.55 -1.38
C ALA A 74 -11.05 -29.08 -2.55
N VAL A 75 -11.45 -30.37 -2.54
CA VAL A 75 -12.19 -31.02 -3.65
C VAL A 75 -13.71 -31.02 -3.44
N GLY A 76 -14.16 -30.89 -2.19
CA GLY A 76 -15.54 -31.13 -1.79
C GLY A 76 -15.74 -32.51 -1.17
N LEU A 77 -16.93 -32.72 -0.58
CA LEU A 77 -17.33 -33.99 0.02
C LEU A 77 -17.99 -34.88 -1.03
N PRO A 78 -17.65 -36.19 -1.09
CA PRO A 78 -18.31 -37.10 -2.00
C PRO A 78 -19.75 -37.35 -1.57
N PHE A 79 -20.67 -37.38 -2.53
CA PHE A 79 -22.04 -37.82 -2.33
C PHE A 79 -22.48 -38.73 -3.49
N ILE A 80 -23.50 -39.55 -3.23
CA ILE A 80 -24.04 -40.46 -4.23
C ILE A 80 -25.12 -39.73 -5.01
N ASP A 81 -24.95 -39.64 -6.32
CA ASP A 81 -25.95 -39.16 -7.26
C ASP A 81 -26.47 -40.31 -8.12
N ARG A 82 -27.67 -40.16 -8.69
CA ARG A 82 -28.26 -41.16 -9.58
C ARG A 82 -28.40 -40.59 -10.98
N LYS A 83 -27.70 -41.20 -11.94
CA LYS A 83 -27.67 -40.76 -13.33
C LYS A 83 -28.17 -41.82 -14.28
N MET A 84 -28.85 -41.38 -15.34
CA MET A 84 -29.36 -42.22 -16.41
C MET A 84 -28.33 -42.33 -17.54
N PHE A 85 -27.82 -43.54 -17.79
CA PHE A 85 -26.94 -43.83 -18.92
C PHE A 85 -27.56 -44.92 -19.78
N GLY A 86 -27.79 -44.63 -21.07
CA GLY A 86 -28.38 -45.60 -22.01
C GLY A 86 -29.75 -46.15 -21.56
N GLY A 87 -30.56 -45.34 -20.87
CA GLY A 87 -31.89 -45.73 -20.37
C GLY A 87 -31.89 -46.54 -19.07
N ARG A 88 -30.75 -46.73 -18.40
CA ARG A 88 -30.65 -47.37 -17.08
C ARG A 88 -30.09 -46.41 -16.03
N GLU A 89 -30.64 -46.48 -14.82
CA GLU A 89 -30.18 -45.70 -13.67
C GLU A 89 -28.93 -46.37 -13.04
N TYR A 90 -27.88 -45.58 -12.84
CA TYR A 90 -26.67 -45.98 -12.13
C TYR A 90 -26.38 -45.00 -11.00
N ALA A 91 -25.95 -45.52 -9.85
CA ALA A 91 -25.36 -44.70 -8.79
C ALA A 91 -23.95 -44.28 -9.22
N VAL A 92 -23.68 -42.98 -9.15
CA VAL A 92 -22.37 -42.39 -9.45
C VAL A 92 -21.90 -41.57 -8.25
N THR A 93 -20.58 -41.47 -8.09
CA THR A 93 -19.98 -40.61 -7.08
C THR A 93 -19.78 -39.21 -7.66
N GLU A 94 -20.38 -38.20 -7.02
CA GLU A 94 -20.13 -36.79 -7.29
C GLU A 94 -19.51 -36.11 -6.07
N TYR A 95 -19.03 -34.87 -6.25
CA TYR A 95 -18.43 -34.06 -5.19
C TYR A 95 -19.20 -32.76 -5.04
N THR A 96 -19.36 -32.27 -3.80
CA THR A 96 -19.88 -30.93 -3.56
C THR A 96 -18.92 -29.85 -4.10
N MET A 97 -19.42 -28.64 -4.31
CA MET A 97 -18.55 -27.50 -4.60
C MET A 97 -17.53 -27.33 -3.47
N SER A 98 -16.27 -27.06 -3.83
CA SER A 98 -15.24 -26.79 -2.84
C SER A 98 -15.37 -25.40 -2.24
N GLU A 99 -14.88 -25.23 -1.02
CA GLU A 99 -14.86 -23.93 -0.35
C GLU A 99 -14.10 -22.88 -1.17
N ILE A 100 -13.02 -23.31 -1.84
CA ILE A 100 -12.20 -22.46 -2.71
C ILE A 100 -13.04 -21.93 -3.87
N VAL A 101 -13.75 -22.80 -4.60
CA VAL A 101 -14.57 -22.38 -5.75
C VAL A 101 -15.78 -21.57 -5.26
N ALA A 102 -16.41 -21.98 -4.16
CA ALA A 102 -17.56 -21.27 -3.59
C ALA A 102 -17.20 -19.83 -3.17
N SER A 103 -16.01 -19.61 -2.61
CA SER A 103 -15.58 -18.26 -2.20
C SER A 103 -15.41 -17.30 -3.37
N ILE A 104 -15.04 -17.81 -4.56
CA ILE A 104 -14.97 -17.01 -5.78
C ILE A 104 -16.37 -16.55 -6.17
N TYR A 105 -17.34 -17.45 -6.21
CA TYR A 105 -18.72 -17.10 -6.52
C TYR A 105 -19.32 -16.15 -5.47
N ASN A 106 -19.09 -16.40 -4.18
CA ASN A 106 -19.51 -15.48 -3.12
C ASN A 106 -18.89 -14.10 -3.32
N LYS A 107 -17.60 -14.03 -3.69
CA LYS A 107 -16.93 -12.75 -3.95
C LYS A 107 -17.56 -12.03 -5.14
N ILE A 108 -17.92 -12.74 -6.21
CA ILE A 108 -18.63 -12.17 -7.37
C ILE A 108 -19.99 -11.61 -6.94
N GLU A 109 -20.78 -12.38 -6.21
CA GLU A 109 -22.12 -11.96 -5.73
C GLU A 109 -22.03 -10.75 -4.78
N ASP A 110 -21.10 -10.77 -3.83
CA ASP A 110 -20.95 -9.71 -2.82
C ASP A 110 -20.44 -8.38 -3.39
N SER A 111 -19.56 -8.46 -4.40
CA SER A 111 -18.84 -7.28 -4.92
C SER A 111 -19.30 -6.83 -6.29
N GLY A 112 -20.00 -7.68 -7.04
CA GLY A 112 -20.33 -7.47 -8.46
C GLY A 112 -19.13 -7.63 -9.41
N LEU A 113 -17.93 -7.93 -8.90
CA LEU A 113 -16.71 -8.06 -9.70
C LEU A 113 -16.68 -9.43 -10.37
N LYS A 114 -16.93 -9.47 -11.68
CA LYS A 114 -16.92 -10.71 -12.48
C LYS A 114 -15.52 -11.25 -12.75
N GLU A 115 -14.50 -10.41 -12.63
CA GLU A 115 -13.10 -10.72 -12.89
C GLU A 115 -12.28 -10.63 -11.60
N GLY A 116 -11.24 -11.46 -11.48
CA GLY A 116 -10.48 -11.56 -10.24
C GLY A 116 -9.23 -12.44 -10.28
N ILE A 117 -8.54 -12.48 -9.14
CA ILE A 117 -7.40 -13.34 -8.87
C ILE A 117 -7.79 -14.34 -7.79
N LEU A 118 -7.59 -15.63 -8.06
CA LEU A 118 -7.46 -16.64 -7.04
C LEU A 118 -5.97 -16.81 -6.71
N PHE A 119 -5.57 -16.37 -5.52
CA PHE A 119 -4.21 -16.48 -5.02
C PHE A 119 -4.06 -17.69 -4.08
N ILE A 120 -3.16 -18.61 -4.40
CA ILE A 120 -2.85 -19.79 -3.56
C ILE A 120 -1.44 -19.67 -3.01
N ASP A 121 -1.33 -19.40 -1.72
CA ASP A 121 -0.07 -19.32 -0.99
C ASP A 121 0.39 -20.70 -0.50
N GLU A 122 1.72 -20.83 -0.38
CA GLU A 122 2.42 -22.05 -0.01
C GLU A 122 2.08 -23.28 -0.87
N ILE A 123 1.87 -23.07 -2.17
CA ILE A 123 1.42 -24.10 -3.13
C ILE A 123 2.32 -25.34 -3.18
N ASN A 124 3.62 -25.17 -2.92
CA ASN A 124 4.59 -26.24 -2.96
C ASN A 124 4.77 -26.95 -1.60
N CYS A 125 4.05 -26.53 -0.57
CA CYS A 125 4.00 -27.17 0.75
C CYS A 125 2.73 -28.03 0.93
N VAL A 126 2.00 -28.31 -0.16
CA VAL A 126 0.81 -29.17 -0.15
C VAL A 126 1.11 -30.58 0.35
N SER A 127 0.12 -31.18 1.02
CA SER A 127 0.17 -32.59 1.40
C SER A 127 0.30 -33.50 0.17
N GLU A 128 0.89 -34.67 0.36
CA GLU A 128 1.06 -35.68 -0.70
C GLU A 128 -0.23 -36.02 -1.41
N THR A 129 -1.30 -36.16 -0.64
CA THR A 129 -2.62 -36.54 -1.12
C THR A 129 -3.32 -35.46 -1.94
N LEU A 130 -2.86 -34.20 -1.81
CA LEU A 130 -3.45 -33.05 -2.49
C LEU A 130 -2.62 -32.59 -3.69
N ALA A 131 -1.32 -32.90 -3.72
CA ALA A 131 -0.41 -32.46 -4.78
C ALA A 131 -0.92 -32.77 -6.21
N PRO A 132 -1.39 -33.99 -6.55
CA PRO A 132 -1.88 -34.28 -7.90
C PRO A 132 -3.09 -33.42 -8.30
N THR A 133 -4.02 -33.23 -7.37
CA THR A 133 -5.22 -32.41 -7.60
C THR A 133 -4.87 -30.94 -7.76
N MET A 134 -3.90 -30.44 -6.98
CA MET A 134 -3.50 -29.04 -7.07
C MET A 134 -2.74 -28.74 -8.36
N LEU A 135 -1.91 -29.68 -8.83
CA LEU A 135 -1.25 -29.59 -10.13
C LEU A 135 -2.26 -29.58 -11.27
N GLN A 136 -3.26 -30.48 -11.20
CA GLN A 136 -4.37 -30.47 -12.15
C GLN A 136 -5.15 -29.15 -12.10
N PHE A 137 -5.38 -28.60 -10.90
CA PHE A 137 -6.08 -27.34 -10.74
C PHE A 137 -5.35 -26.17 -11.43
N LEU A 138 -4.04 -26.04 -11.19
CA LEU A 138 -3.22 -25.04 -11.87
C LEU A 138 -3.31 -25.18 -13.39
N GLN A 139 -3.25 -26.40 -13.93
CA GLN A 139 -3.23 -26.61 -15.38
C GLN A 139 -4.60 -26.48 -16.05
N CYS A 140 -5.68 -26.88 -15.37
CA CYS A 140 -7.00 -27.03 -15.98
C CYS A 140 -8.04 -26.02 -15.46
N LYS A 141 -7.67 -25.12 -14.54
CA LYS A 141 -8.60 -24.18 -13.88
C LYS A 141 -9.87 -24.87 -13.31
N THR A 142 -9.73 -26.12 -12.88
CA THR A 142 -10.84 -26.95 -12.43
C THR A 142 -10.44 -27.68 -11.16
N PHE A 143 -11.23 -27.51 -10.10
CA PHE A 143 -11.03 -28.19 -8.82
C PHE A 143 -12.10 -29.28 -8.68
N GLY A 144 -11.70 -30.55 -8.76
CA GLY A 144 -12.66 -31.65 -8.87
C GLY A 144 -13.44 -31.57 -10.19
N SER A 145 -14.77 -31.59 -10.13
CA SER A 145 -15.67 -31.39 -11.28
C SER A 145 -16.05 -29.92 -11.53
N HIS A 146 -15.58 -28.98 -10.70
CA HIS A 146 -16.03 -27.60 -10.70
C HIS A 146 -14.99 -26.69 -11.31
N ARG A 147 -15.38 -25.92 -12.33
CA ARG A 147 -14.51 -24.97 -13.01
C ARG A 147 -14.60 -23.59 -12.33
N ILE A 148 -13.47 -22.88 -12.24
CA ILE A 148 -13.51 -21.47 -11.83
C ILE A 148 -14.01 -20.58 -12.97
N PRO A 149 -14.63 -19.41 -12.70
CA PRO A 149 -15.10 -18.51 -13.74
C PRO A 149 -13.98 -18.06 -14.69
N GLU A 150 -14.28 -17.84 -15.96
CA GLU A 150 -13.27 -17.58 -17.00
C GLU A 150 -12.48 -16.27 -16.76
N GLY A 151 -13.14 -15.25 -16.18
CA GLY A 151 -12.52 -13.99 -15.79
C GLY A 151 -11.62 -14.06 -14.55
N TRP A 152 -11.38 -15.26 -14.01
CA TRP A 152 -10.53 -15.46 -12.84
C TRP A 152 -9.19 -16.08 -13.22
N ILE A 153 -8.14 -15.40 -12.78
CA ILE A 153 -6.74 -15.76 -13.03
C ILE A 153 -6.21 -16.47 -11.80
N ILE A 154 -5.45 -17.55 -12.00
CA ILE A 154 -4.79 -18.27 -10.92
C ILE A 154 -3.38 -17.71 -10.73
N ALA A 155 -3.12 -17.22 -9.53
CA ALA A 155 -1.79 -16.89 -9.06
C ALA A 155 -1.43 -17.80 -7.88
N ALA A 156 -0.18 -18.20 -7.77
CA ALA A 156 0.30 -19.05 -6.69
C ALA A 156 1.64 -18.54 -6.17
N ALA A 157 1.93 -18.81 -4.90
CA ALA A 157 3.21 -18.52 -4.28
C ALA A 157 3.79 -19.75 -3.59
N GLY A 158 5.11 -19.90 -3.69
CA GLY A 158 5.87 -20.95 -3.04
C GLY A 158 7.18 -20.43 -2.46
N ASN A 159 7.79 -21.26 -1.62
CA ASN A 159 9.10 -20.99 -1.04
C ASN A 159 10.16 -21.86 -1.73
N PRO A 160 11.37 -21.34 -2.00
CA PRO A 160 12.49 -22.17 -2.44
C PRO A 160 12.77 -23.32 -1.45
N PRO A 161 13.24 -24.49 -1.93
CA PRO A 161 13.53 -25.66 -1.09
C PRO A 161 14.51 -25.37 0.06
N GLU A 162 15.45 -24.46 -0.18
CA GLU A 162 16.45 -24.00 0.80
C GLU A 162 15.81 -23.41 2.07
N TYR A 163 14.62 -22.81 1.94
CA TYR A 163 13.94 -22.14 3.05
C TYR A 163 12.93 -23.02 3.78
N ASN A 164 12.41 -24.10 3.18
CA ASN A 164 11.42 -24.98 3.80
C ASN A 164 11.59 -26.43 3.35
N LYS A 165 11.83 -27.35 4.30
CA LYS A 165 12.09 -28.77 4.05
C LYS A 165 10.86 -29.54 3.56
N SER A 166 9.66 -29.01 3.76
CA SER A 166 8.40 -29.60 3.30
C SER A 166 8.06 -29.25 1.85
N VAL A 167 8.90 -28.44 1.19
CA VAL A 167 8.70 -28.01 -0.19
C VAL A 167 8.87 -29.18 -1.14
N ARG A 168 7.90 -29.34 -2.04
CA ARG A 168 7.95 -30.24 -3.18
C ARG A 168 8.26 -29.42 -4.43
N GLU A 169 9.31 -29.79 -5.14
CA GLU A 169 9.63 -29.14 -6.42
C GLU A 169 8.64 -29.59 -7.50
N PHE A 170 8.31 -28.66 -8.40
CA PHE A 170 7.49 -28.95 -9.56
C PHE A 170 8.34 -29.62 -10.64
N ASP A 171 7.77 -30.61 -11.31
CA ASP A 171 8.42 -31.25 -12.46
C ASP A 171 8.49 -30.31 -13.67
N VAL A 172 9.35 -30.65 -14.63
CA VAL A 172 9.56 -29.84 -15.83
C VAL A 172 8.27 -29.65 -16.63
N VAL A 173 7.41 -30.67 -16.66
CA VAL A 173 6.13 -30.65 -17.39
C VAL A 173 5.16 -29.65 -16.76
N THR A 174 5.12 -29.57 -15.43
CA THR A 174 4.32 -28.56 -14.72
C THR A 174 4.88 -27.16 -14.93
N LEU A 175 6.21 -27.00 -14.83
CA LEU A 175 6.85 -25.71 -15.00
C LEU A 175 6.66 -25.14 -16.42
N ASP A 176 6.62 -25.98 -17.46
CA ASP A 176 6.34 -25.54 -18.84
C ASP A 176 4.93 -24.94 -19.02
N ARG A 177 3.98 -25.27 -18.14
CA ARG A 177 2.59 -24.80 -18.20
C ARG A 177 2.29 -23.60 -17.31
N ILE A 178 3.30 -23.09 -16.60
CA ILE A 178 3.16 -22.04 -15.59
C ILE A 178 4.08 -20.86 -15.93
N LYS A 179 3.63 -19.63 -15.71
CA LYS A 179 4.48 -18.43 -15.78
C LYS A 179 5.20 -18.28 -14.43
N ARG A 180 6.42 -18.85 -14.32
CA ARG A 180 7.25 -18.76 -13.11
C ARG A 180 7.98 -17.41 -13.03
N ILE A 181 7.94 -16.79 -11.86
CA ILE A 181 8.68 -15.57 -11.52
C ILE A 181 9.45 -15.83 -10.22
N ASP A 182 10.77 -15.80 -10.31
CA ASP A 182 11.65 -15.90 -9.15
C ASP A 182 11.87 -14.50 -8.53
N VAL A 183 11.40 -14.35 -7.29
CA VAL A 183 11.39 -13.12 -6.52
C VAL A 183 12.53 -13.12 -5.51
N GLU A 184 13.40 -12.13 -5.60
CA GLU A 184 14.54 -11.91 -4.71
C GLU A 184 14.29 -10.71 -3.80
N PRO A 185 14.78 -10.76 -2.54
CA PRO A 185 14.79 -9.60 -1.66
C PRO A 185 15.65 -8.48 -2.25
N ASP A 186 15.11 -7.27 -2.23
CA ASP A 186 15.80 -6.07 -2.68
C ASP A 186 15.57 -4.98 -1.64
N LEU A 187 16.65 -4.53 -1.00
CA LEU A 187 16.57 -3.54 0.07
C LEU A 187 16.15 -2.17 -0.46
N GLY A 188 16.58 -1.78 -1.67
CA GLY A 188 16.20 -0.50 -2.28
C GLY A 188 14.70 -0.42 -2.50
N VAL A 189 14.14 -1.48 -3.12
CA VAL A 189 12.68 -1.60 -3.30
C VAL A 189 11.94 -1.67 -1.96
N TRP A 190 12.49 -2.37 -0.97
CA TRP A 190 11.87 -2.42 0.36
C TRP A 190 11.94 -1.08 1.08
N LYS A 191 12.99 -0.26 0.88
CA LYS A 191 13.07 1.08 1.46
C LYS A 191 11.97 2.00 0.93
N GLU A 192 11.66 1.95 -0.38
CA GLU A 192 10.50 2.69 -0.94
C GLU A 192 9.21 2.32 -0.19
N TYR A 193 8.99 1.01 0.03
CA TYR A 193 7.88 0.51 0.85
C TYR A 193 7.95 0.97 2.31
N ALA A 194 9.14 0.89 2.91
CA ALA A 194 9.38 1.20 4.31
C ALA A 194 9.08 2.67 4.63
N TYR A 195 9.44 3.57 3.72
CA TYR A 195 9.03 4.96 3.80
C TYR A 195 7.51 5.08 3.73
N LYS A 196 6.84 4.45 2.76
CA LYS A 196 5.37 4.53 2.63
C LYS A 196 4.61 4.02 3.86
N GLU A 197 5.02 2.90 4.44
CA GLU A 197 4.35 2.26 5.57
C GLU A 197 4.83 2.74 6.96
N ASN A 198 5.66 3.80 7.00
CA ASN A 198 6.21 4.38 8.23
C ASN A 198 6.97 3.36 9.09
N ILE A 199 7.87 2.61 8.47
CA ILE A 199 8.82 1.77 9.20
C ILE A 199 9.75 2.65 10.04
N HIS A 200 10.11 2.14 11.22
CA HIS A 200 10.89 2.85 12.21
C HIS A 200 12.24 3.29 11.62
N PRO A 201 12.61 4.58 11.71
CA PRO A 201 13.78 5.12 11.01
C PRO A 201 15.10 4.46 11.42
N ALA A 202 15.23 4.03 12.69
CA ALA A 202 16.42 3.30 13.13
C ALA A 202 16.61 1.99 12.37
N ILE A 203 15.54 1.29 11.97
CA ILE A 203 15.64 0.06 11.18
C ILE A 203 16.09 0.39 9.75
N ILE A 204 15.51 1.43 9.15
CA ILE A 204 15.88 1.88 7.79
C ILE A 204 17.36 2.28 7.75
N SER A 205 17.82 3.05 8.73
CA SER A 205 19.21 3.50 8.84
C SER A 205 20.17 2.33 9.10
N TYR A 206 19.83 1.45 10.05
CA TYR A 206 20.61 0.24 10.33
C TYR A 206 20.77 -0.65 9.10
N LEU A 207 19.68 -0.94 8.39
CA LEU A 207 19.72 -1.75 7.18
C LEU A 207 20.41 -1.03 6.02
N GLY A 208 20.40 0.31 5.98
CA GLY A 208 21.23 1.08 5.07
C GLY A 208 22.73 0.83 5.27
N ILE A 209 23.17 0.64 6.52
CA ILE A 209 24.56 0.30 6.87
C ILE A 209 24.85 -1.19 6.64
N LYS A 210 23.90 -2.05 7.03
CA LYS A 210 24.04 -3.50 7.09
C LYS A 210 23.06 -4.20 6.14
N GLY A 211 23.07 -3.82 4.86
CA GLY A 211 22.09 -4.31 3.89
C GLY A 211 22.05 -5.83 3.75
N GLN A 212 23.17 -6.51 3.98
CA GLN A 212 23.26 -7.98 4.01
C GLN A 212 22.39 -8.64 5.10
N TYR A 213 21.95 -7.90 6.11
CA TYR A 213 21.07 -8.39 7.19
C TYR A 213 19.58 -8.18 6.91
N PHE A 214 19.23 -7.59 5.76
CA PHE A 214 17.84 -7.35 5.38
C PHE A 214 17.03 -8.66 5.26
N CYS A 215 17.57 -9.63 4.53
CA CYS A 215 16.98 -10.95 4.39
C CYS A 215 18.10 -12.00 4.44
N HIS A 216 18.26 -12.62 5.61
CA HIS A 216 19.34 -13.57 5.88
C HIS A 216 18.77 -14.81 6.56
N ILE A 217 19.00 -15.99 5.99
CA ILE A 217 18.49 -17.25 6.51
C ILE A 217 19.64 -18.26 6.50
N GLU A 218 19.94 -18.83 7.67
CA GLU A 218 20.95 -19.86 7.85
C GLU A 218 20.34 -21.10 8.48
N THR A 219 20.74 -22.28 8.01
CA THR A 219 20.40 -23.54 8.66
C THR A 219 21.61 -24.04 9.46
N THR A 220 21.42 -24.21 10.76
CA THR A 220 22.45 -24.71 11.69
C THR A 220 22.03 -26.05 12.29
N VAL A 221 22.92 -26.67 13.08
CA VAL A 221 22.63 -27.92 13.81
C VAL A 221 21.48 -27.72 14.81
N ASP A 222 21.41 -26.55 15.43
CA ASP A 222 20.43 -26.21 16.47
C ASP A 222 19.10 -25.68 15.90
N GLY A 223 18.98 -25.56 14.58
CA GLY A 223 17.79 -25.07 13.90
C GLY A 223 18.07 -23.97 12.88
N LYS A 224 17.01 -23.33 12.39
CA LYS A 224 17.10 -22.21 11.44
C LYS A 224 17.24 -20.89 12.19
N MET A 225 18.19 -20.07 11.77
CA MET A 225 18.36 -18.69 12.23
C MET A 225 18.01 -17.75 11.09
N PHE A 226 17.23 -16.70 11.35
CA PHE A 226 16.77 -15.84 10.26
C PHE A 226 16.45 -14.39 10.65
N ALA A 227 16.63 -13.51 9.68
CA ALA A 227 16.08 -12.17 9.60
C ALA A 227 15.34 -12.06 8.26
N THR A 228 14.10 -11.57 8.28
CA THR A 228 13.29 -11.43 7.07
C THR A 228 12.72 -10.02 6.98
N PRO A 229 12.33 -9.54 5.78
CA PRO A 229 11.72 -8.22 5.65
C PRO A 229 10.47 -8.05 6.53
N ARG A 230 9.64 -9.09 6.65
CA ARG A 230 8.50 -9.14 7.57
C ARG A 230 8.92 -9.00 9.04
N GLY A 231 9.97 -9.70 9.46
CA GLY A 231 10.46 -9.61 10.84
C GLY A 231 10.92 -8.20 11.22
N TRP A 232 11.56 -7.48 10.28
CA TRP A 232 11.92 -6.07 10.46
C TRP A 232 10.70 -5.16 10.55
N GLU A 233 9.68 -5.38 9.72
CA GLU A 233 8.42 -4.65 9.76
C GLU A 233 7.65 -4.87 11.06
N ASP A 234 7.51 -6.11 11.51
CA ASP A 234 6.82 -6.44 12.75
C ASP A 234 7.53 -5.84 13.97
N LEU A 235 8.87 -5.90 14.00
CA LEU A 235 9.68 -5.25 15.03
C LEU A 235 9.49 -3.72 15.02
N SER A 236 9.47 -3.12 13.84
CA SER A 236 9.21 -1.69 13.66
C SER A 236 7.88 -1.27 14.31
N GLN A 237 6.80 -1.99 14.02
CA GLN A 237 5.49 -1.69 14.58
C GLN A 237 5.51 -1.72 16.11
N LEU A 238 6.22 -2.70 16.70
CA LEU A 238 6.36 -2.78 18.14
C LEU A 238 7.14 -1.60 18.72
N ILE A 239 8.28 -1.24 18.13
CA ILE A 239 9.12 -0.12 18.59
C ILE A 239 8.31 1.17 18.60
N LEU A 240 7.61 1.48 17.51
CA LEU A 240 6.77 2.68 17.39
C LEU A 240 5.68 2.75 18.47
N VAL A 241 5.08 1.61 18.82
CA VAL A 241 4.08 1.55 19.90
C VAL A 241 4.74 1.69 21.27
N TYR A 242 5.89 1.05 21.47
CA TYR A 242 6.63 1.11 22.73
C TYR A 242 7.05 2.54 23.05
N GLU A 243 7.56 3.29 22.07
CA GLU A 243 7.93 4.70 22.24
C GLU A 243 6.75 5.56 22.68
N LYS A 244 5.57 5.37 22.08
CA LYS A 244 4.33 6.06 22.50
C LYS A 244 3.91 5.71 23.93
N LEU A 245 4.24 4.50 24.38
CA LEU A 245 3.97 4.02 25.73
C LEU A 245 5.11 4.33 26.72
N GLY A 246 6.18 5.00 26.29
CA GLY A 246 7.37 5.27 27.11
C GLY A 246 8.18 4.02 27.46
N LYS A 247 8.08 2.95 26.67
CA LYS A 247 8.81 1.68 26.82
C LYS A 247 9.95 1.60 25.81
N LYS A 248 10.99 0.82 26.13
CA LYS A 248 12.10 0.53 25.22
C LYS A 248 12.10 -0.94 24.83
N ALA A 249 12.41 -1.23 23.56
CA ALA A 249 12.64 -2.59 23.10
C ALA A 249 14.06 -3.03 23.47
N ASP A 250 14.17 -4.01 24.36
CA ASP A 250 15.47 -4.58 24.73
C ASP A 250 15.90 -5.69 23.76
N ARG A 251 17.10 -6.24 23.98
CA ARG A 251 17.63 -7.32 23.16
C ARG A 251 16.74 -8.57 23.13
N ASN A 252 16.05 -8.89 24.23
CA ASN A 252 15.19 -10.06 24.29
C ASN A 252 13.97 -9.85 23.40
N VAL A 253 13.34 -8.67 23.47
CA VAL A 253 12.23 -8.29 22.59
C VAL A 253 12.67 -8.33 21.13
N ILE A 254 13.80 -7.73 20.78
CA ILE A 254 14.31 -7.73 19.39
C ILE A 254 14.52 -9.17 18.88
N SER A 255 15.04 -10.08 19.71
CA SER A 255 15.28 -11.48 19.32
C SER A 255 14.01 -12.30 19.05
N GLN A 256 12.85 -11.85 19.51
CA GLN A 256 11.55 -12.50 19.22
C GLN A 256 11.14 -12.31 17.76
N TYR A 257 11.54 -11.21 17.14
CA TYR A 257 11.22 -10.85 15.76
C TYR A 257 12.36 -11.15 14.79
N ILE A 258 13.60 -10.87 15.23
CA ILE A 258 14.81 -11.18 14.48
C ILE A 258 15.46 -12.42 15.11
N GLN A 259 15.11 -13.60 14.62
CA GLN A 259 15.56 -14.90 15.15
C GLN A 259 16.97 -15.27 14.68
N HIS A 260 17.83 -14.28 14.50
CA HIS A 260 19.24 -14.44 14.23
C HIS A 260 20.05 -13.77 15.34
N PRO A 261 20.64 -14.52 16.29
CA PRO A 261 21.20 -13.96 17.53
C PRO A 261 22.25 -12.86 17.34
N ARG A 262 23.08 -12.96 16.30
CA ARG A 262 24.10 -11.94 15.97
C ARG A 262 23.46 -10.64 15.47
N ILE A 263 22.58 -10.72 14.47
CA ILE A 263 21.86 -9.57 13.90
C ILE A 263 20.99 -8.89 14.96
N ALA A 264 20.25 -9.66 15.76
CA ALA A 264 19.41 -9.12 16.84
C ALA A 264 20.24 -8.36 17.90
N LYS A 265 21.40 -8.90 18.29
CA LYS A 265 22.33 -8.22 19.21
C LYS A 265 22.88 -6.94 18.61
N ASP A 266 23.31 -7.00 17.35
CA ASP A 266 23.90 -5.87 16.64
C ASP A 266 22.90 -4.72 16.49
N PHE A 267 21.66 -5.03 16.07
CA PHE A 267 20.58 -4.04 16.00
C PHE A 267 20.18 -3.50 17.38
N ALA A 268 20.15 -4.32 18.44
CA ALA A 268 19.83 -3.84 19.78
C ALA A 268 20.83 -2.78 20.27
N ASN A 269 22.13 -3.01 20.05
CA ASN A 269 23.17 -2.03 20.36
C ASN A 269 23.01 -0.76 19.52
N TYR A 270 22.72 -0.92 18.23
CA TYR A 270 22.49 0.20 17.34
C TYR A 270 21.28 1.05 17.78
N LEU A 271 20.16 0.42 18.16
CA LEU A 271 18.95 1.11 18.61
C LEU A 271 19.19 1.90 19.92
N GLU A 272 19.97 1.37 20.84
CA GLU A 272 20.35 2.07 22.07
C GLU A 272 21.16 3.33 21.78
N LEU A 273 22.13 3.23 20.86
CA LEU A 273 22.91 4.37 20.37
C LEU A 273 22.03 5.38 19.63
N TYR A 274 21.09 4.90 18.81
CA TYR A 274 20.14 5.74 18.09
C TYR A 274 19.34 6.65 19.04
N TYR A 275 18.81 6.10 20.14
CA TYR A 275 18.11 6.90 21.15
C TYR A 275 19.03 7.92 21.84
N LYS A 276 20.26 7.51 22.16
CA LYS A 276 21.25 8.42 22.74
C LYS A 276 21.53 9.60 21.80
N TYR A 277 21.67 9.34 20.49
CA TYR A 277 21.93 10.38 19.50
C TYR A 277 20.72 11.30 19.28
N GLN A 278 19.50 10.75 19.31
CA GLN A 278 18.29 11.55 19.23
C GLN A 278 18.21 12.59 20.36
N ASP A 279 18.55 12.20 21.58
CA ASP A 279 18.57 13.10 22.74
C ASP A 279 19.72 14.11 22.67
N GLU A 280 20.91 13.67 22.23
CA GLU A 280 22.13 14.50 22.21
C GLU A 280 22.17 15.55 21.09
N TYR A 281 21.66 15.24 19.90
CA TYR A 281 21.80 16.11 18.72
C TYR A 281 20.65 17.08 18.50
N GLN A 282 19.56 17.00 19.30
CA GLN A 282 18.45 17.96 19.28
C GLN A 282 17.96 18.28 17.85
N VAL A 283 17.62 17.23 17.09
CA VAL A 283 17.30 17.29 15.65
C VAL A 283 16.21 18.32 15.34
N GLU A 284 15.23 18.49 16.23
CA GLU A 284 14.17 19.50 16.07
C GLU A 284 14.72 20.93 16.16
N GLY A 285 15.71 21.17 17.00
CA GLY A 285 16.43 22.45 17.05
C GLY A 285 17.14 22.74 15.73
N ILE A 286 17.86 21.74 15.18
CA ILE A 286 18.55 21.86 13.89
C ILE A 286 17.55 22.23 12.78
N LEU A 287 16.44 21.50 12.68
CA LEU A 287 15.42 21.75 11.66
C LEU A 287 14.74 23.11 11.84
N ASN A 288 14.65 23.64 13.05
CA ASN A 288 14.15 24.98 13.32
C ASN A 288 15.21 26.09 13.17
N GLY A 289 16.39 25.77 12.63
CA GLY A 289 17.45 26.73 12.33
C GLY A 289 18.41 27.03 13.48
N VAL A 290 18.33 26.29 14.59
CA VAL A 290 19.27 26.42 15.71
C VAL A 290 20.58 25.68 15.36
N MET A 291 21.49 26.41 14.74
CA MET A 291 22.83 25.89 14.42
C MET A 291 23.76 25.98 15.62
N ASN A 292 24.26 24.82 16.07
CA ASN A 292 25.27 24.73 17.12
C ASN A 292 26.58 24.21 16.52
N GLU A 293 27.57 25.10 16.42
CA GLU A 293 28.89 24.77 15.87
C GLU A 293 29.58 23.63 16.62
N ALA A 294 29.38 23.53 17.95
CA ALA A 294 29.93 22.46 18.75
C ALA A 294 29.32 21.10 18.39
N LEU A 295 28.02 21.06 18.06
CA LEU A 295 27.35 19.83 17.59
C LEU A 295 27.86 19.43 16.20
N CYS A 296 28.03 20.40 15.28
CA CYS A 296 28.56 20.14 13.94
C CYS A 296 29.97 19.55 14.01
N HIS A 297 30.85 20.15 14.82
CA HIS A 297 32.21 19.65 15.02
C HIS A 297 32.25 18.30 15.75
N LYS A 298 31.31 18.03 16.66
CA LYS A 298 31.17 16.74 17.34
C LYS A 298 30.81 15.64 16.34
N VAL A 299 29.74 15.83 15.57
CA VAL A 299 29.28 14.81 14.62
C VAL A 299 30.29 14.59 13.48
N ALA A 300 30.98 15.64 13.03
CA ALA A 300 32.02 15.54 12.00
C ALA A 300 33.13 14.54 12.38
N LYS A 301 33.48 14.46 13.68
CA LYS A 301 34.51 13.58 14.23
C LYS A 301 33.99 12.23 14.72
N ALA A 302 32.68 12.01 14.64
CA ALA A 302 32.06 10.78 15.10
C ALA A 302 32.35 9.60 14.16
N SER A 303 32.06 8.38 14.64
CA SER A 303 32.12 7.18 13.79
C SER A 303 31.13 7.28 12.64
N PHE A 304 31.42 6.62 11.51
CA PHE A 304 30.54 6.65 10.34
C PHE A 304 29.09 6.22 10.68
N ASP A 305 28.93 5.20 11.52
CA ASP A 305 27.62 4.72 11.97
C ASP A 305 26.84 5.79 12.75
N GLU A 306 27.53 6.59 13.56
CA GLU A 306 26.93 7.73 14.28
C GLU A 306 26.55 8.85 13.32
N ARG A 307 27.43 9.21 12.38
CA ARG A 307 27.14 10.24 11.36
C ARG A 307 25.89 9.88 10.56
N LEU A 308 25.79 8.63 10.12
CA LEU A 308 24.64 8.14 9.36
C LEU A 308 23.38 8.03 10.21
N SER A 309 23.49 7.76 11.52
CA SER A 309 22.34 7.80 12.43
C SER A 309 21.77 9.22 12.56
N VAL A 310 22.63 10.23 12.66
CA VAL A 310 22.21 11.65 12.68
C VAL A 310 21.58 12.07 11.36
N THR A 311 22.18 11.69 10.22
CA THR A 311 21.58 11.90 8.89
C THR A 311 20.22 11.23 8.76
N GLY A 312 20.09 9.98 9.24
CA GLY A 312 18.82 9.24 9.25
C GLY A 312 17.75 9.88 10.12
N LEU A 313 18.12 10.47 11.27
CA LEU A 313 17.22 11.23 12.14
C LEU A 313 16.67 12.49 11.44
N LEU A 314 17.54 13.25 10.76
CA LEU A 314 17.13 14.43 9.98
C LEU A 314 16.17 14.04 8.85
N LEU A 315 16.56 13.02 8.06
CA LEU A 315 15.72 12.49 6.98
C LEU A 315 14.36 12.04 7.47
N SER A 316 14.30 11.34 8.62
CA SER A 316 13.03 10.91 9.20
C SER A 316 12.11 12.08 9.48
N LYS A 317 12.59 13.09 10.21
CA LYS A 317 11.77 14.22 10.63
C LYS A 317 11.29 15.06 9.44
N LEU A 318 12.15 15.26 8.44
CA LEU A 318 11.77 15.90 7.17
C LEU A 318 10.71 15.08 6.42
N THR A 319 10.97 13.78 6.24
CA THR A 319 10.07 12.88 5.52
C THR A 319 8.71 12.76 6.19
N ASP A 320 8.64 12.76 7.52
CA ASP A 320 7.37 12.78 8.26
C ASP A 320 6.57 14.05 7.97
N GLY A 321 7.24 15.21 7.93
CA GLY A 321 6.65 16.47 7.51
C GLY A 321 6.13 16.43 6.08
N PHE A 322 6.94 15.96 5.13
CA PHE A 322 6.56 15.85 3.72
C PHE A 322 5.39 14.89 3.50
N LYS A 323 5.35 13.75 4.19
CA LYS A 323 4.23 12.81 4.16
C LYS A 323 2.94 13.42 4.67
N ALA A 324 3.02 14.18 5.75
CA ALA A 324 1.86 14.82 6.35
C ALA A 324 1.30 15.90 5.40
N LEU A 325 2.17 16.70 4.78
CA LEU A 325 1.77 17.67 3.75
C LEU A 325 1.20 16.98 2.49
N PHE A 326 1.82 15.90 2.01
CA PHE A 326 1.33 15.12 0.87
C PHE A 326 -0.07 14.54 1.12
N ALA A 327 -0.30 14.00 2.32
CA ALA A 327 -1.61 13.50 2.71
C ALA A 327 -2.65 14.64 2.82
N GLU A 328 -2.24 15.82 3.26
CA GLU A 328 -3.10 17.02 3.26
C GLU A 328 -3.50 17.42 1.85
N ASN A 329 -2.54 17.47 0.92
CA ASN A 329 -2.78 17.78 -0.49
C ASN A 329 -3.82 16.84 -1.10
N GLN A 330 -3.69 15.52 -0.90
CA GLN A 330 -4.66 14.55 -1.43
C GLN A 330 -6.07 14.73 -0.85
N VAL A 331 -6.17 15.09 0.43
CA VAL A 331 -7.47 15.41 1.06
C VAL A 331 -8.05 16.69 0.45
N MET A 332 -7.23 17.71 0.18
CA MET A 332 -7.66 18.95 -0.48
C MET A 332 -8.13 18.71 -1.91
N GLU A 333 -7.44 17.86 -2.68
CA GLU A 333 -7.84 17.49 -4.05
C GLU A 333 -9.20 16.76 -4.05
N LEU A 334 -9.38 15.79 -3.16
CA LEU A 334 -10.66 15.10 -2.98
C LEU A 334 -11.77 16.06 -2.58
N LEU A 335 -11.50 16.94 -1.61
CA LEU A 335 -12.44 17.95 -1.15
C LEU A 335 -12.83 18.89 -2.29
N MET A 336 -11.87 19.39 -3.08
CA MET A 336 -12.15 20.24 -4.24
C MET A 336 -13.04 19.54 -5.27
N GLY A 337 -12.87 18.24 -5.49
CA GLY A 337 -13.77 17.42 -6.30
C GLY A 337 -15.21 17.44 -5.76
N GLN A 338 -15.38 17.24 -4.46
CA GLN A 338 -16.68 17.28 -3.79
C GLN A 338 -17.30 18.68 -3.80
N LEU A 339 -16.51 19.74 -3.65
CA LEU A 339 -17.00 21.12 -3.73
C LEU A 339 -17.47 21.50 -5.14
N LYS A 340 -16.87 20.93 -6.19
CA LYS A 340 -17.39 21.07 -7.56
C LYS A 340 -18.73 20.37 -7.72
N ALA A 341 -18.90 19.17 -7.17
CA ALA A 341 -20.18 18.46 -7.18
C ALA A 341 -21.24 19.24 -6.39
N TYR A 342 -20.88 19.76 -5.21
CA TYR A 342 -21.74 20.63 -4.40
C TYR A 342 -22.25 21.84 -5.17
N ARG A 343 -21.38 22.52 -5.92
CA ARG A 343 -21.78 23.65 -6.78
C ARG A 343 -22.78 23.23 -7.86
N GLN A 344 -22.57 22.09 -8.50
CA GLN A 344 -23.50 21.58 -9.52
C GLN A 344 -24.87 21.25 -8.92
N GLU A 345 -24.91 20.66 -7.72
CA GLU A 345 -26.17 20.37 -7.02
C GLU A 345 -26.89 21.64 -6.55
N LEU A 346 -26.14 22.67 -6.12
CA LEU A 346 -26.72 23.98 -5.82
C LEU A 346 -27.37 24.63 -7.05
N GLU A 347 -26.74 24.51 -8.23
CA GLU A 347 -27.28 25.01 -9.50
C GLU A 347 -28.55 24.23 -9.91
N ARG A 348 -28.53 22.89 -9.83
CA ARG A 348 -29.69 22.02 -10.13
C ARG A 348 -30.89 22.28 -9.22
N ALA A 349 -30.66 22.49 -7.93
CA ALA A 349 -31.71 22.76 -6.95
C ALA A 349 -32.42 24.11 -7.19
N ASP A 350 -31.80 25.03 -7.94
CA ASP A 350 -32.37 26.33 -8.29
C ASP A 350 -33.10 26.29 -9.65
N ASP A 351 -32.55 25.58 -10.64
CA ASP A 351 -33.14 25.42 -11.99
C ASP A 351 -34.43 24.58 -11.99
N GLY A 352 -34.58 23.65 -11.04
CA GLY A 352 -35.82 22.87 -10.85
C GLY A 352 -37.07 23.68 -10.48
N GLY A 353 -36.94 25.00 -10.34
CA GLY A 353 -38.04 25.94 -10.09
C GLY A 353 -38.66 26.62 -11.31
N MET A 354 -38.15 26.43 -12.53
CA MET A 354 -38.62 27.16 -13.72
C MET A 354 -39.36 26.36 -14.81
N GLU A 355 -39.51 25.03 -14.68
CA GLU A 355 -40.24 24.20 -15.66
C GLU A 355 -41.47 23.50 -15.06
N SER A 356 -42.44 24.26 -14.52
CA SER A 356 -43.83 23.79 -14.40
C SER A 356 -44.83 24.94 -14.25
N ALA A 357 -44.84 25.89 -15.18
CA ALA A 357 -45.96 26.81 -15.38
C ALA A 357 -46.74 26.40 -16.63
N GLY A 358 -47.37 25.22 -16.59
CA GLY A 358 -48.16 24.72 -17.70
C GLY A 358 -48.85 23.40 -17.38
N GLN A 359 -50.15 23.50 -17.04
CA GLN A 359 -51.15 22.43 -16.89
C GLN A 359 -51.19 21.71 -15.53
N GLU A 360 -52.15 22.16 -14.71
CA GLU A 360 -52.71 21.39 -13.59
C GLU A 360 -53.45 20.14 -14.12
N PRO A 361 -53.30 18.98 -13.44
CA PRO A 361 -54.37 18.02 -13.30
C PRO A 361 -54.90 18.04 -11.86
N VAL A 362 -56.21 18.19 -11.74
CA VAL A 362 -56.97 18.15 -10.49
C VAL A 362 -56.99 16.72 -9.93
N GLY A 363 -56.61 16.58 -8.66
CA GLY A 363 -57.06 15.48 -7.80
C GLY A 363 -56.02 14.42 -7.46
N GLN A 364 -55.19 14.69 -6.45
CA GLN A 364 -54.65 13.72 -5.50
C GLN A 364 -54.08 14.49 -4.30
N GLU A 365 -54.35 14.00 -3.08
CA GLU A 365 -53.88 14.61 -1.83
C GLU A 365 -52.35 14.77 -1.79
N PRO A 366 -51.81 15.89 -1.26
CA PRO A 366 -50.38 16.14 -1.24
C PRO A 366 -49.71 15.33 -0.12
N ALA A 367 -49.10 14.21 -0.48
CA ALA A 367 -48.12 13.54 0.36
C ALA A 367 -46.74 14.21 0.18
N ALA A 368 -46.23 14.76 1.28
CA ALA A 368 -44.91 15.38 1.50
C ALA A 368 -44.68 16.79 0.90
N LEU A 369 -44.57 17.78 1.79
CA LEU A 369 -43.86 19.04 1.55
C LEU A 369 -42.37 18.74 1.26
N GLY A 370 -42.00 18.50 0.01
CA GLY A 370 -40.61 18.50 -0.43
C GLY A 370 -40.15 19.93 -0.70
N GLY A 371 -39.67 20.64 0.33
CA GLY A 371 -39.00 21.93 0.15
C GLY A 371 -37.70 21.78 -0.65
N ARG A 372 -37.22 22.86 -1.27
CA ARG A 372 -35.88 22.89 -1.89
C ARG A 372 -34.85 22.44 -0.85
N PRO A 373 -33.95 21.50 -1.17
CA PRO A 373 -32.95 21.04 -0.21
C PRO A 373 -32.09 22.22 0.21
N GLN A 374 -31.91 22.40 1.51
CA GLN A 374 -31.07 23.48 2.03
C GLN A 374 -29.62 23.24 1.60
N PRO A 375 -28.81 24.30 1.35
CA PRO A 375 -27.40 24.14 0.98
C PRO A 375 -26.62 23.22 1.95
N SER A 376 -26.90 23.29 3.25
CA SER A 376 -26.29 22.41 4.25
C SER A 376 -26.76 20.94 4.19
N GLU A 377 -27.93 20.65 3.63
CA GLU A 377 -28.41 19.28 3.40
C GLU A 377 -27.68 18.65 2.21
N ILE A 378 -27.35 19.43 1.17
CA ILE A 378 -26.57 18.95 0.03
C ILE A 378 -25.15 18.56 0.47
N LEU A 379 -24.49 19.37 1.32
CA LEU A 379 -23.18 19.01 1.89
C LEU A 379 -23.24 17.73 2.72
N GLN A 380 -24.29 17.59 3.54
CA GLN A 380 -24.53 16.38 4.33
C GLN A 380 -24.71 15.15 3.44
N GLN A 381 -25.51 15.28 2.38
CA GLN A 381 -25.76 14.20 1.42
C GLN A 381 -24.47 13.74 0.73
N LEU A 382 -23.62 14.69 0.29
CA LEU A 382 -22.32 14.38 -0.31
C LEU A 382 -21.39 13.64 0.66
N ALA A 383 -21.38 14.04 1.94
CA ALA A 383 -20.61 13.35 2.96
C ALA A 383 -21.10 11.91 3.17
N GLU A 384 -22.41 11.71 3.25
CA GLU A 384 -23.03 10.39 3.42
C GLU A 384 -22.78 9.47 2.22
N ASP A 385 -22.88 9.98 1.01
CA ASP A 385 -22.65 9.21 -0.21
C ASP A 385 -21.16 8.83 -0.34
N MET A 386 -20.26 9.75 0.00
CA MET A 386 -18.83 9.47 0.10
C MET A 386 -18.53 8.36 1.13
N GLU A 387 -19.18 8.38 2.29
CA GLU A 387 -19.02 7.36 3.33
C GLU A 387 -19.57 5.99 2.87
N LYS A 388 -20.71 5.96 2.17
CA LYS A 388 -21.25 4.72 1.58
C LYS A 388 -20.29 4.11 0.56
N GLU A 389 -19.75 4.91 -0.35
CA GLU A 389 -18.76 4.45 -1.33
C GLU A 389 -17.50 3.92 -0.65
N ARG A 390 -17.01 4.63 0.37
CA ARG A 390 -15.86 4.21 1.17
C ARG A 390 -16.10 2.87 1.86
N LEU A 391 -17.25 2.69 2.51
CA LEU A 391 -17.60 1.42 3.16
C LEU A 391 -17.73 0.27 2.15
N ARG A 392 -18.31 0.52 0.97
CA ARG A 392 -18.41 -0.46 -0.11
C ARG A 392 -17.02 -0.88 -0.61
N GLY A 393 -16.16 0.10 -0.91
CA GLY A 393 -14.78 -0.15 -1.36
C GLY A 393 -13.96 -0.92 -0.32
N LYS A 394 -14.13 -0.60 0.97
CA LYS A 394 -13.48 -1.30 2.08
C LYS A 394 -13.95 -2.75 2.19
N LYS A 395 -15.27 -2.99 2.15
CA LYS A 395 -15.85 -4.35 2.17
C LYS A 395 -15.31 -5.20 1.01
N ASN A 396 -15.15 -4.60 -0.16
CA ASN A 396 -14.67 -5.29 -1.35
C ASN A 396 -13.16 -5.50 -1.38
N GLY A 397 -12.40 -4.94 -0.43
CA GLY A 397 -10.93 -5.01 -0.40
C GLY A 397 -10.25 -4.08 -1.41
N LEU A 398 -11.02 -3.19 -2.05
CA LEU A 398 -10.57 -2.29 -3.11
C LEU A 398 -9.93 -1.00 -2.59
N LEU A 399 -10.04 -0.70 -1.29
CA LEU A 399 -9.44 0.49 -0.68
C LEU A 399 -8.19 0.14 0.14
N GLY A 400 -7.12 0.86 -0.12
CA GLY A 400 -5.92 0.86 0.73
C GLY A 400 -6.13 1.63 2.03
N ARG A 401 -5.22 1.44 3.00
CA ARG A 401 -5.27 2.12 4.31
C ARG A 401 -5.22 3.64 4.19
N GLN A 402 -4.39 4.17 3.30
CA GLN A 402 -4.29 5.62 3.08
C GLN A 402 -5.57 6.17 2.44
N GLU A 403 -6.07 5.55 1.36
CA GLU A 403 -7.32 5.93 0.70
C GLU A 403 -8.51 5.93 1.68
N GLU A 404 -8.58 4.91 2.55
CA GLU A 404 -9.59 4.85 3.60
C GLU A 404 -9.51 6.05 4.55
N ARG A 405 -8.30 6.39 5.03
CA ARG A 405 -8.09 7.52 5.94
C ARG A 405 -8.41 8.86 5.28
N MET A 406 -7.99 9.05 4.03
CA MET A 406 -8.23 10.28 3.27
C MET A 406 -9.72 10.46 2.99
N GLY A 407 -10.39 9.40 2.54
CA GLY A 407 -11.82 9.43 2.27
C GLY A 407 -12.63 9.76 3.53
N ARG A 408 -12.29 9.11 4.66
CA ARG A 408 -12.90 9.40 5.96
C ARG A 408 -12.67 10.85 6.41
N ARG A 409 -11.45 11.37 6.23
CA ARG A 409 -11.11 12.74 6.62
C ARG A 409 -11.85 13.78 5.77
N CYS A 410 -11.95 13.55 4.46
CA CYS A 410 -12.72 14.39 3.55
C CYS A 410 -14.21 14.38 3.89
N ALA A 411 -14.82 13.22 4.14
CA ALA A 411 -16.21 13.11 4.58
C ALA A 411 -16.45 13.90 5.88
N ALA A 412 -15.57 13.74 6.88
CA ALA A 412 -15.67 14.48 8.14
C ALA A 412 -15.57 16.01 7.95
N ILE A 413 -14.80 16.50 6.98
CA ILE A 413 -14.72 17.93 6.66
C ILE A 413 -16.03 18.43 6.05
N LEU A 414 -16.65 17.64 5.17
CA LEU A 414 -17.95 17.98 4.58
C LEU A 414 -19.06 17.99 5.64
N GLU A 415 -19.05 17.04 6.57
CA GLU A 415 -19.97 17.01 7.72
C GLU A 415 -19.79 18.25 8.60
N ASP A 416 -18.54 18.61 8.92
CA ASP A 416 -18.22 19.81 9.70
C ASP A 416 -18.69 21.09 8.98
N TYR A 417 -18.48 21.18 7.66
CA TYR A 417 -19.00 22.29 6.86
C TYR A 417 -20.53 22.35 6.88
N ALA A 418 -21.21 21.21 6.77
CA ALA A 418 -22.67 21.13 6.84
C ALA A 418 -23.18 21.59 8.22
N GLN A 419 -22.54 21.15 9.30
CA GLN A 419 -22.91 21.52 10.67
C GLN A 419 -22.72 23.02 10.91
N GLN A 420 -21.54 23.56 10.61
CA GLN A 420 -21.24 24.98 10.79
C GLN A 420 -22.17 25.86 9.97
N MET A 421 -22.47 25.46 8.72
CA MET A 421 -23.41 26.18 7.87
C MET A 421 -24.83 26.18 8.45
N ARG A 422 -25.30 25.08 9.05
CA ARG A 422 -26.60 25.05 9.77
C ARG A 422 -26.60 26.01 10.95
N GLU A 423 -25.55 26.00 11.76
CA GLU A 423 -25.43 26.87 12.94
C GLU A 423 -25.41 28.36 12.56
N GLU A 424 -24.75 28.72 11.45
CA GLU A 424 -24.68 30.08 10.94
C GLU A 424 -25.96 30.51 10.21
N ALA A 425 -26.65 29.58 9.53
CA ALA A 425 -27.95 29.82 8.91
C ALA A 425 -29.04 30.10 9.97
N VAL A 426 -29.01 29.41 11.11
CA VAL A 426 -29.88 29.70 12.27
C VAL A 426 -29.65 31.11 12.84
N LYS A 427 -28.45 31.68 12.63
CA LYS A 427 -28.09 33.06 13.03
C LYS A 427 -28.38 34.11 11.95
N GLY A 428 -28.95 33.72 10.81
CA GLY A 428 -29.41 34.62 9.74
C GLY A 428 -28.35 35.03 8.71
N ALA A 429 -27.23 34.31 8.60
CA ALA A 429 -26.06 34.73 7.81
C ALA A 429 -25.87 34.04 6.44
N ALA A 430 -26.68 33.05 6.07
CA ALA A 430 -26.57 32.36 4.78
C ALA A 430 -27.96 32.08 4.18
N ALA A 431 -28.44 33.02 3.38
CA ALA A 431 -29.76 32.99 2.75
C ALA A 431 -29.63 33.09 1.21
N GLY A 432 -28.90 32.16 0.59
CA GLY A 432 -28.84 32.04 -0.86
C GLY A 432 -27.75 31.08 -1.37
N LYS A 433 -27.89 30.59 -2.60
CA LYS A 433 -26.92 29.68 -3.24
C LYS A 433 -25.52 30.31 -3.35
N ASP A 434 -25.46 31.59 -3.70
CA ASP A 434 -24.19 32.30 -3.93
C ASP A 434 -23.48 32.57 -2.60
N GLU A 435 -24.23 32.88 -1.54
CA GLU A 435 -23.70 33.04 -0.19
C GLU A 435 -23.17 31.71 0.37
N ALA A 436 -23.91 30.62 0.18
CA ALA A 436 -23.47 29.28 0.59
C ALA A 436 -22.21 28.82 -0.17
N TRP A 437 -22.13 29.12 -1.46
CA TRP A 437 -20.91 28.85 -2.26
C TRP A 437 -19.73 29.72 -1.81
N GLN A 438 -19.93 31.02 -1.59
CA GLN A 438 -18.89 31.91 -1.08
C GLN A 438 -18.39 31.48 0.29
N TRP A 439 -19.28 31.02 1.16
CA TRP A 439 -18.93 30.51 2.48
C TRP A 439 -18.00 29.30 2.39
N VAL A 440 -18.38 28.27 1.62
CA VAL A 440 -17.57 27.05 1.47
C VAL A 440 -16.25 27.36 0.77
N ARG A 441 -16.27 28.25 -0.23
CA ARG A 441 -15.04 28.72 -0.89
C ARG A 441 -14.11 29.43 0.09
N GLY A 442 -14.62 30.28 0.97
CA GLY A 442 -13.83 30.96 1.98
C GLY A 442 -13.15 29.98 2.95
N ARG A 443 -13.88 28.96 3.41
CA ARG A 443 -13.31 27.89 4.26
C ARG A 443 -12.20 27.12 3.55
N PHE A 444 -12.42 26.77 2.28
CA PHE A 444 -11.40 26.10 1.47
C PHE A 444 -10.17 26.99 1.24
N MET A 445 -10.36 28.29 0.98
CA MET A 445 -9.26 29.24 0.82
C MET A 445 -8.42 29.38 2.09
N GLY A 446 -9.04 29.50 3.27
CA GLY A 446 -8.29 29.54 4.53
C GLY A 446 -7.44 28.29 4.75
N ARG A 447 -7.98 27.11 4.43
CA ARG A 447 -7.20 25.85 4.47
C ARG A 447 -6.05 25.84 3.45
N SER A 448 -6.26 26.45 2.29
CA SER A 448 -5.21 26.60 1.27
C SER A 448 -4.09 27.52 1.76
N ASP A 449 -4.42 28.61 2.46
CA ASP A 449 -3.45 29.53 3.03
C ASP A 449 -2.62 28.83 4.13
N ASP A 450 -3.27 28.08 5.03
CA ASP A 450 -2.59 27.27 6.06
C ASP A 450 -1.67 26.22 5.43
N TYR A 451 -2.11 25.59 4.34
CA TYR A 451 -1.33 24.60 3.59
C TYR A 451 -0.06 25.21 2.98
N GLU A 452 -0.16 26.37 2.33
CA GLU A 452 1.02 27.05 1.75
C GLU A 452 2.00 27.51 2.84
N ALA A 453 1.50 28.07 3.96
CA ALA A 453 2.35 28.43 5.08
C ALA A 453 3.10 27.22 5.67
N TRP A 454 2.44 26.07 5.76
CA TRP A 454 3.07 24.83 6.21
C TRP A 454 4.10 24.30 5.21
N LYS A 455 3.81 24.38 3.91
CA LYS A 455 4.75 24.02 2.85
C LYS A 455 6.03 24.86 2.92
N GLU A 456 5.90 26.17 3.08
CA GLU A 456 7.04 27.08 3.25
C GLU A 456 7.86 26.75 4.52
N ASP A 457 7.20 26.43 5.63
CA ASP A 457 7.88 26.00 6.85
C ASP A 457 8.71 24.73 6.65
N LEU A 458 8.16 23.74 5.96
CA LEU A 458 8.88 22.51 5.60
C LEU A 458 10.06 22.78 4.65
N GLY A 459 9.89 23.72 3.71
CA GLY A 459 10.97 24.19 2.84
C GLY A 459 12.14 24.79 3.63
N ARG A 460 11.84 25.67 4.61
CA ARG A 460 12.86 26.22 5.51
C ARG A 460 13.57 25.14 6.33
N LYS A 461 12.83 24.16 6.84
CA LYS A 461 13.40 23.00 7.57
C LYS A 461 14.36 22.20 6.71
N LEU A 462 14.04 22.00 5.42
CA LEU A 462 14.92 21.33 4.47
C LEU A 462 16.22 22.13 4.26
N GLU A 463 16.13 23.45 4.07
CA GLU A 463 17.31 24.33 3.94
C GLU A 463 18.17 24.31 5.22
N HIS A 464 17.55 24.30 6.39
CA HIS A 464 18.27 24.18 7.66
C HIS A 464 18.96 22.83 7.82
N ALA A 465 18.36 21.74 7.34
CA ALA A 465 19.03 20.45 7.28
C ALA A 465 20.25 20.48 6.33
N PHE A 466 20.13 21.10 5.15
CA PHE A 466 21.26 21.27 4.24
C PHE A 466 22.40 22.09 4.87
N ASN A 467 22.08 23.19 5.56
CA ASN A 467 23.09 23.97 6.31
C ASN A 467 23.84 23.10 7.32
N PHE A 468 23.12 22.26 8.07
CA PHE A 468 23.73 21.36 9.03
C PHE A 468 24.61 20.30 8.37
N MET A 469 24.13 19.69 7.29
CA MET A 469 24.86 18.67 6.54
C MET A 469 26.14 19.24 5.92
N GLU A 470 26.09 20.43 5.33
CA GLU A 470 27.25 21.14 4.77
C GLU A 470 28.27 21.50 5.86
N ALA A 471 27.81 22.07 6.97
CA ALA A 471 28.68 22.47 8.08
C ALA A 471 29.34 21.27 8.78
N SER A 472 28.67 20.13 8.82
CA SER A 472 29.13 18.92 9.52
C SER A 472 29.95 17.99 8.64
N PHE A 473 29.57 17.83 7.38
CA PHE A 473 30.10 16.77 6.50
C PHE A 473 30.60 17.30 5.15
N GLY A 474 30.28 18.53 4.77
CA GLY A 474 30.58 19.09 3.45
C GLY A 474 29.99 18.21 2.34
N ASN A 475 30.79 17.93 1.30
CA ASN A 475 30.43 17.04 0.19
C ASN A 475 30.81 15.57 0.48
N GLY A 476 30.77 15.15 1.76
CA GLY A 476 31.08 13.79 2.18
C GLY A 476 30.03 12.75 1.76
N GLN A 477 30.31 11.49 2.09
CA GLN A 477 29.39 10.36 1.84
C GLN A 477 28.02 10.55 2.52
N GLU A 478 27.98 11.27 3.64
CA GLU A 478 26.74 11.60 4.35
C GLU A 478 25.80 12.47 3.51
N MET A 479 26.35 13.43 2.76
CA MET A 479 25.56 14.29 1.86
C MET A 479 24.99 13.48 0.69
N VAL A 480 25.81 12.59 0.12
CA VAL A 480 25.37 11.64 -0.91
C VAL A 480 24.18 10.83 -0.41
N ILE A 481 24.32 10.18 0.74
CA ILE A 481 23.24 9.37 1.33
C ILE A 481 22.01 10.22 1.63
N PHE A 482 22.18 11.43 2.16
CA PHE A 482 21.06 12.34 2.44
C PHE A 482 20.22 12.62 1.18
N VAL A 483 20.87 12.96 0.07
CA VAL A 483 20.18 13.25 -1.20
C VAL A 483 19.61 11.98 -1.83
N THR A 484 20.32 10.85 -1.79
CA THR A 484 19.81 9.56 -2.28
C THR A 484 18.55 9.11 -1.53
N GLU A 485 18.51 9.26 -0.21
CA GLU A 485 17.34 8.87 0.60
C GLU A 485 16.16 9.83 0.40
N LEU A 486 16.40 11.13 0.15
CA LEU A 486 15.35 12.05 -0.30
C LEU A 486 14.70 11.59 -1.62
N ASN A 487 15.47 10.96 -2.51
CA ASN A 487 14.96 10.37 -3.76
C ASN A 487 14.27 9.02 -3.60
N THR A 488 14.40 8.36 -2.44
CA THR A 488 13.80 7.04 -2.19
C THR A 488 12.38 7.14 -1.65
N SER A 489 12.05 8.24 -0.96
CA SER A 489 10.70 8.50 -0.43
C SER A 489 9.83 9.24 -1.45
N ALA A 490 8.73 8.62 -1.88
CA ALA A 490 7.79 9.23 -2.82
C ALA A 490 7.23 10.58 -2.33
N ALA A 491 7.01 10.75 -1.02
CA ALA A 491 6.55 12.01 -0.45
C ALA A 491 7.63 13.11 -0.52
N SER A 492 8.89 12.72 -0.37
CA SER A 492 10.03 13.64 -0.45
C SER A 492 10.26 14.09 -1.89
N VAL A 493 10.22 13.15 -2.84
CA VAL A 493 10.28 13.46 -4.29
C VAL A 493 9.15 14.39 -4.69
N TRP A 494 7.91 14.07 -4.32
CA TRP A 494 6.76 14.94 -4.57
C TRP A 494 6.96 16.34 -3.99
N PHE A 495 7.46 16.45 -2.74
CA PHE A 495 7.71 17.76 -2.13
C PHE A 495 8.74 18.58 -2.91
N LEU A 496 9.82 17.94 -3.36
CA LEU A 496 10.91 18.59 -4.14
C LEU A 496 10.47 19.01 -5.55
N GLU A 497 9.42 18.40 -6.11
CA GLU A 497 8.76 18.87 -7.33
C GLU A 497 7.89 20.11 -7.08
N GLN A 498 7.34 20.26 -5.87
CA GLN A 498 6.46 21.38 -5.49
C GLN A 498 7.22 22.57 -4.89
N TYR A 499 8.42 22.36 -4.36
CA TYR A 499 9.23 23.36 -3.68
C TYR A 499 10.63 23.42 -4.30
N GLU A 500 10.98 24.56 -4.88
CA GLU A 500 12.29 24.78 -5.50
C GLU A 500 13.40 24.88 -4.44
N CYS A 501 14.09 23.77 -4.21
CA CYS A 501 15.29 23.72 -3.37
C CYS A 501 16.55 23.67 -4.26
N GLU A 502 17.17 24.83 -4.50
CA GLU A 502 18.37 24.93 -5.37
C GLU A 502 19.52 24.02 -4.90
N ARG A 503 19.72 23.90 -3.59
CA ARG A 503 20.78 23.07 -3.01
C ARG A 503 20.59 21.59 -3.32
N TYR A 504 19.35 21.10 -3.21
CA TYR A 504 19.03 19.73 -3.59
C TYR A 504 19.40 19.48 -5.07
N TYR A 505 19.01 20.36 -5.99
CA TYR A 505 19.33 20.20 -7.41
C TYR A 505 20.83 20.26 -7.70
N ARG A 506 21.58 21.09 -6.95
CA ARG A 506 23.04 21.15 -7.05
C ARG A 506 23.66 19.82 -6.65
N TYR A 507 23.35 19.31 -5.45
CA TYR A 507 23.92 18.05 -4.96
C TYR A 507 23.48 16.82 -5.75
N ASN A 508 22.22 16.79 -6.21
CA ASN A 508 21.72 15.72 -7.05
C ASN A 508 22.41 15.69 -8.43
N LYS A 509 22.79 16.85 -8.99
CA LYS A 509 23.61 16.90 -10.21
C LYS A 509 25.03 16.40 -9.97
N GLU A 510 25.68 16.83 -8.88
CA GLU A 510 27.03 16.37 -8.51
C GLU A 510 27.06 14.83 -8.40
N LEU A 511 26.04 14.22 -7.78
CA LEU A 511 25.86 12.76 -7.71
C LEU A 511 25.80 12.06 -9.08
N LEU A 512 24.97 12.57 -9.99
CA LEU A 512 24.80 12.00 -11.32
C LEU A 512 26.09 12.02 -12.15
N PHE A 513 26.93 13.06 -11.97
CA PHE A 513 28.22 13.14 -12.64
C PHE A 513 29.22 12.10 -12.10
N ASP A 514 29.25 11.91 -10.78
CA ASP A 514 30.13 10.92 -10.15
C ASP A 514 29.76 9.47 -10.55
N GLU A 515 28.47 9.16 -10.63
CA GLU A 515 27.98 7.86 -11.11
C GLU A 515 28.32 7.62 -12.60
N GLN A 516 28.15 8.64 -13.45
CA GLN A 516 28.54 8.56 -14.86
C GLN A 516 30.04 8.38 -15.04
N GLU A 517 30.87 9.06 -14.23
CA GLU A 517 32.32 8.92 -14.29
C GLU A 517 32.79 7.54 -13.83
N GLN A 518 32.17 6.97 -12.78
CA GLN A 518 32.43 5.60 -12.34
C GLN A 518 32.03 4.56 -13.40
N ALA A 519 30.85 4.69 -14.01
CA ALA A 519 30.41 3.78 -15.07
C ALA A 519 31.32 3.82 -16.31
N ILE A 520 31.87 5.00 -16.64
CA ILE A 520 32.86 5.14 -17.72
C ILE A 520 34.19 4.48 -17.34
N ARG A 521 34.67 4.64 -16.09
CA ARG A 521 35.90 4.00 -15.62
C ARG A 521 35.80 2.47 -15.55
N GLU A 522 34.63 1.93 -15.21
CA GLU A 522 34.37 0.49 -15.25
C GLU A 522 34.30 -0.08 -16.67
N ARG A 523 33.86 0.71 -17.66
CA ARG A 523 33.88 0.32 -19.08
C ARG A 523 35.26 0.37 -19.74
N ILE A 524 36.21 1.08 -19.12
CA ILE A 524 37.59 1.23 -19.62
C ILE A 524 38.53 0.18 -18.98
N ARG A 525 38.09 -0.54 -17.93
CA ARG A 525 38.73 -1.75 -17.41
C ARG A 525 38.18 -2.99 -18.10
#